data_AF-A0A2V5KT64-F1
#
_entry.id   AF-A0A2V5KT64-F1
#
_cell.length_a   1.000
_cell.length_b   1.000
_cell.length_c   1.000
_cell.angle_alpha   90.00
_cell.angle_beta   90.00
_cell.angle_gamma   90.00
#
_symmetry.space_group_name_H-M   'P 1'
#
loop_
_entity.id
_entity.type
_entity.pdbx_description
1 polymer ?
#
loop_
_entity_poly.entity_id
_entity_poly.type
_entity_poly.pdbx_seq_one_letter_code
_entity_poly.pdbx_strand_id
1 'polypeptide(L)'
;AATEHNLTAEWGHESLYGGRVRLFTAESLEAMLLESSLAVTAERGVRVISDYLPPRVPRNDEYERIFELERKLGRRPEFVSVARYTHCLAHRAGPGMKDGA
;
A
#
# COMPACT_ATOMS: atom_id res chain seq x y z
N ALA A 1 10.32 28.49 3.67
CA ALA A 1 8.93 28.00 3.59
C ALA A 1 8.79 26.47 3.65
N ALA A 2 9.32 25.65 2.72
CA ALA A 2 9.20 24.17 2.82
C ALA A 2 10.37 23.50 3.60
N THR A 3 11.57 24.09 3.54
CA THR A 3 12.79 23.52 4.13
C THR A 3 13.06 23.95 5.58
N GLU A 4 12.33 24.97 6.09
CA GLU A 4 12.45 25.46 7.48
C GLU A 4 11.58 24.69 8.48
N HIS A 5 10.80 23.70 8.01
CA HIS A 5 9.80 23.01 8.82
C HIS A 5 10.01 21.49 8.97
N ASN A 6 11.16 20.93 8.55
CA ASN A 6 11.41 19.48 8.63
C ASN A 6 10.20 18.66 8.16
N LEU A 7 9.64 19.02 7.00
CA LEU A 7 8.53 18.29 6.38
C LEU A 7 9.06 16.93 5.90
N THR A 8 9.24 15.98 6.83
CA THR A 8 9.63 14.62 6.50
C THR A 8 8.40 13.86 6.01
N ALA A 9 8.50 13.19 4.85
CA ALA A 9 7.44 12.37 4.27
C ALA A 9 7.17 11.07 5.06
N GLU A 10 7.64 11.00 6.31
CA GLU A 10 7.62 9.81 7.16
C GLU A 10 6.33 9.67 7.96
N TRP A 11 5.54 10.74 8.06
CA TRP A 11 4.31 10.76 8.87
C TRP A 11 3.13 11.29 8.08
N GLY A 12 2.01 10.57 8.15
CA GLY A 12 0.73 10.94 7.58
C GLY A 12 -0.35 11.04 8.65
N HIS A 13 -1.50 11.61 8.29
CA HIS A 13 -2.72 11.52 9.09
C HIS A 13 -3.65 10.49 8.46
N GLU A 14 -4.06 9.50 9.24
CA GLU A 14 -5.00 8.47 8.82
C GLU A 14 -6.19 8.42 9.78
N SER A 15 -7.36 8.75 9.25
CA SER A 15 -8.59 8.81 10.04
C SER A 15 -9.07 7.43 10.45
N LEU A 16 -8.80 6.38 9.66
CA LEU A 16 -9.15 5.00 10.01
C LEU A 16 -8.45 4.49 11.27
N TYR A 17 -7.22 4.95 11.52
CA TYR A 17 -6.42 4.55 12.69
C TYR A 17 -6.33 5.65 13.76
N GLY A 18 -7.17 6.69 13.64
CA GLY A 18 -7.34 7.70 14.68
C GLY A 18 -6.16 8.65 14.87
N GLY A 19 -5.31 8.88 13.85
CA GLY A 19 -4.26 9.90 13.99
C GLY A 19 -3.02 9.75 13.13
N ARG A 20 -1.87 10.02 13.75
CA ARG A 20 -0.56 10.09 13.10
C ARG A 20 -0.03 8.69 12.83
N VAL A 21 0.24 8.37 11.57
CA VAL A 21 0.76 7.08 11.11
C VAL A 21 2.10 7.25 10.43
N ARG A 22 2.98 6.26 10.55
CA ARG A 22 4.24 6.23 9.81
C ARG A 22 3.96 5.82 8.36
N LEU A 23 4.55 6.53 7.42
CA LEU A 23 4.52 6.23 6.00
C LEU A 23 5.79 5.46 5.61
N PHE A 24 5.65 4.56 4.66
CA PHE A 24 6.73 3.75 4.13
C PHE A 24 6.76 3.93 2.61
N THR A 25 7.97 3.98 2.05
CA THR A 25 8.13 3.88 0.59
C THR A 25 8.13 2.40 0.22
N ALA A 26 7.96 2.10 -1.07
CA ALA A 26 8.04 0.71 -1.53
C ALA A 26 9.43 0.12 -1.22
N GLU A 27 10.48 0.91 -1.43
CA GLU A 27 11.86 0.49 -1.20
C GLU A 27 12.15 0.23 0.28
N SER A 28 11.65 1.10 1.19
CA SER A 28 11.87 0.88 2.62
C SER A 28 11.05 -0.31 3.15
N LEU A 29 9.87 -0.55 2.59
CA LEU A 29 9.08 -1.74 2.90
C LEU A 29 9.77 -3.02 2.43
N GLU A 30 10.29 -3.03 1.20
CA GLU A 30 11.05 -4.16 0.64
C GLU A 30 12.30 -4.48 1.48
N ALA A 31 13.06 -3.44 1.84
CA ALA A 31 14.24 -3.60 2.71
C ALA A 31 13.87 -4.22 4.08
N MET A 32 12.82 -3.73 4.73
CA MET A 32 12.36 -4.28 6.02
C MET A 32 11.94 -5.75 5.91
N LEU A 33 11.27 -6.13 4.81
CA LEU A 33 10.84 -7.51 4.57
C LEU A 33 12.05 -8.42 4.37
N LEU A 34 13.03 -7.97 3.58
CA LEU A 34 14.28 -8.70 3.35
C LEU A 34 15.09 -8.87 4.66
N GLU A 35 15.30 -7.80 5.42
CA GLU A 35 15.99 -7.82 6.72
C GLU A 35 15.32 -8.77 7.71
N SER A 36 14.00 -8.89 7.62
CA SER A 36 13.20 -9.80 8.46
C SER A 36 13.20 -11.26 7.97
N SER A 37 13.99 -11.60 6.94
CA SER A 37 13.99 -12.93 6.31
C SER A 37 12.60 -13.34 5.81
N LEU A 38 11.84 -12.40 5.26
CA LEU A 38 10.53 -12.63 4.65
C LEU A 38 10.62 -12.55 3.13
N ALA A 39 10.13 -13.57 2.44
CA ALA A 39 9.97 -13.59 1.00
C ALA A 39 8.54 -13.22 0.63
N VAL A 40 8.36 -12.15 -0.14
CA VAL A 40 7.06 -11.67 -0.60
C VAL A 40 6.52 -12.61 -1.68
N THR A 41 5.28 -13.04 -1.51
CA THR A 41 4.54 -13.89 -2.47
C THR A 41 3.55 -13.12 -3.30
N ALA A 42 2.99 -12.04 -2.74
CA ALA A 42 2.05 -11.18 -3.44
C ALA A 42 2.03 -9.81 -2.80
N GLU A 43 1.91 -8.80 -3.66
CA GLU A 43 1.63 -7.42 -3.25
C GLU A 43 0.26 -7.02 -3.80
N ARG A 44 -0.47 -6.25 -3.01
CA ARG A 44 -1.79 -5.76 -3.40
C ARG A 44 -1.99 -4.31 -2.98
N GLY A 45 -2.53 -3.51 -3.88
CA GLY A 45 -3.05 -2.20 -3.56
C GLY A 45 -4.40 -2.29 -2.84
N VAL A 46 -4.58 -1.52 -1.77
CA VAL A 46 -5.85 -1.37 -1.05
C VAL A 46 -6.31 0.08 -1.14
N ARG A 47 -7.60 0.30 -1.49
CA ARG A 47 -8.18 1.62 -1.77
C ARG A 47 -7.42 2.32 -2.90
N VAL A 48 -7.45 1.68 -4.07
CA VAL A 48 -6.81 2.15 -5.30
C VAL A 48 -7.60 3.30 -5.92
N ILE A 49 -8.93 3.26 -5.87
CA ILE A 49 -9.78 4.23 -6.54
C ILE A 49 -10.72 4.97 -5.58
N SER A 50 -11.09 4.36 -4.46
CA SER A 50 -12.12 4.86 -3.53
C SER A 50 -11.87 6.30 -3.10
N ASP A 51 -10.59 6.65 -2.98
CA ASP A 51 -10.09 7.92 -2.47
C ASP A 51 -10.14 9.02 -3.52
N TYR A 52 -10.21 8.63 -4.79
CA TYR A 52 -10.23 9.52 -5.97
C TYR A 52 -11.61 9.63 -6.61
N LEU A 53 -12.59 8.84 -6.17
CA LEU A 53 -13.95 8.91 -6.71
C LEU A 53 -14.58 10.29 -6.44
N PRO A 54 -15.25 10.88 -7.45
CA PRO A 54 -15.89 12.17 -7.28
C PRO A 54 -17.07 12.08 -6.29
N PRO A 55 -17.45 13.19 -5.61
CA PRO A 55 -18.56 13.21 -4.65
C PRO A 55 -19.91 12.75 -5.22
N ARG A 56 -20.07 12.79 -6.55
CA ARG A 56 -21.27 12.35 -7.27
C ARG A 56 -21.46 10.83 -7.28
N VAL A 57 -20.44 10.06 -6.91
CA VAL A 57 -20.52 8.60 -6.79
C VAL A 57 -20.72 8.27 -5.30
N PRO A 58 -21.97 8.03 -4.86
CA PRO A 58 -22.23 7.64 -3.48
C PRO A 58 -21.59 6.28 -3.21
N ARG A 59 -20.57 6.26 -2.35
CA ARG A 59 -19.77 5.05 -2.05
C ARG A 59 -20.61 3.91 -1.47
N ASN A 60 -21.69 4.23 -0.75
CA ASN A 60 -22.54 3.22 -0.13
C ASN A 60 -23.47 2.55 -1.15
N ASP A 61 -24.10 3.34 -2.02
CA ASP A 61 -25.08 2.82 -2.98
C ASP A 61 -24.40 2.02 -4.12
N GLU A 62 -23.16 2.37 -4.44
CA GLU A 62 -22.34 1.71 -5.48
C GLU A 62 -21.27 0.77 -4.88
N TYR A 63 -21.39 0.41 -3.59
CA TYR A 63 -20.34 -0.30 -2.86
C TYR A 63 -19.84 -1.55 -3.57
N GLU A 64 -20.76 -2.45 -3.95
CA GLU A 64 -20.40 -3.73 -4.60
C GLU A 64 -19.65 -3.52 -5.91
N ARG A 65 -20.06 -2.53 -6.70
CA ARG A 65 -19.43 -2.20 -7.97
C ARG A 65 -18.03 -1.62 -7.75
N ILE A 66 -17.88 -0.72 -6.79
CA ILE A 66 -16.59 -0.14 -6.41
C ILE A 66 -15.68 -1.25 -5.87
N PHE A 67 -16.19 -2.13 -5.02
CA PHE A 67 -15.45 -3.24 -4.43
C PHE A 67 -14.92 -4.21 -5.49
N GLU A 68 -15.75 -4.60 -6.46
CA GLU A 68 -15.30 -5.48 -7.55
C GLU A 68 -14.22 -4.82 -8.43
N LEU A 69 -14.30 -3.50 -8.63
CA LEU A 69 -13.26 -2.75 -9.33
C LEU A 69 -11.96 -2.66 -8.51
N GLU A 70 -12.06 -2.31 -7.23
CA GLU A 70 -10.95 -2.30 -6.27
C GLU A 70 -10.24 -3.66 -6.21
N ARG A 71 -11.00 -4.76 -6.16
CA ARG A 71 -10.45 -6.11 -6.13
C ARG A 71 -9.68 -6.48 -7.40
N LYS A 72 -10.12 -6.00 -8.56
CA LYS A 72 -9.43 -6.21 -9.84
C LYS A 72 -8.17 -5.37 -9.95
N LEU A 73 -8.24 -4.10 -9.59
CA LEU A 73 -7.11 -3.17 -9.68
C LEU A 73 -6.06 -3.43 -8.60
N GLY A 74 -6.48 -3.78 -7.39
CA GLY A 74 -5.58 -4.05 -6.28
C GLY A 74 -4.64 -5.23 -6.51
N ARG A 75 -4.91 -6.13 -7.47
CA ARG A 75 -4.01 -7.25 -7.82
C ARG A 75 -3.02 -6.91 -8.92
N ARG A 76 -3.12 -5.72 -9.52
CA ARG A 76 -2.34 -5.28 -10.66
C ARG A 76 -1.20 -4.38 -10.17
N PRO A 77 0.08 -4.76 -10.34
CA PRO A 77 1.21 -4.03 -9.78
C PRO A 77 1.29 -2.58 -10.26
N GLU A 78 0.83 -2.29 -11.47
CA GLU A 78 0.79 -0.94 -12.04
C GLU A 78 -0.10 0.06 -11.26
N PHE A 79 -1.00 -0.43 -10.42
CA PHE A 79 -1.87 0.40 -9.58
C PHE A 79 -1.46 0.46 -8.11
N VAL A 80 -0.41 -0.24 -7.72
CA VAL A 80 0.06 -0.24 -6.32
C VAL A 80 0.52 1.16 -5.89
N SER A 81 1.16 1.91 -6.78
CA SER A 81 1.71 3.24 -6.49
C SER A 81 0.64 4.31 -6.19
N VAL A 82 -0.59 4.11 -6.67
CA VAL A 82 -1.72 5.02 -6.40
C VAL A 82 -2.62 4.51 -5.28
N ALA A 83 -2.37 3.31 -4.76
CA ALA A 83 -3.13 2.77 -3.66
C ALA A 83 -2.84 3.55 -2.36
N ARG A 84 -3.86 3.73 -1.54
CA ARG A 84 -3.68 4.32 -0.19
C ARG A 84 -2.80 3.45 0.70
N TYR A 85 -2.86 2.12 0.53
CA TYR A 85 -2.02 1.17 1.24
C TYR A 85 -1.52 0.05 0.33
N THR A 86 -0.34 -0.48 0.67
CA THR A 86 0.20 -1.71 0.10
C THR A 86 0.05 -2.84 1.11
N HIS A 87 -0.53 -3.95 0.67
CA HIS A 87 -0.64 -5.19 1.43
C HIS A 87 0.32 -6.23 0.85
N CYS A 88 1.37 -6.56 1.60
CA CYS A 88 2.33 -7.61 1.25
C CYS A 88 1.97 -8.91 1.98
N LEU A 89 1.83 -9.99 1.23
CA LEU A 89 1.75 -11.34 1.74
C LEU A 89 3.13 -11.98 1.63
N ALA A 90 3.73 -12.35 2.75
CA ALA A 90 5.06 -12.94 2.77
C ALA A 90 5.11 -14.20 3.63
N HIS A 91 6.04 -15.10 3.31
CA HIS A 91 6.39 -16.22 4.17
C HIS A 91 7.83 -16.10 4.64
N ARG A 92 8.19 -16.83 5.69
CA ARG A 92 9.58 -16.96 6.11
C ARG A 92 10.41 -17.52 4.95
N ALA A 93 11.49 -16.84 4.60
CA ALA A 93 12.46 -17.34 3.64
C ALA A 93 13.05 -18.65 4.19
N GLY A 94 12.96 -19.73 3.42
CA GLY A 94 13.61 -20.98 3.78
C GLY A 94 15.13 -20.86 3.71
N PRO A 95 15.89 -21.73 4.39
CA PRO A 95 17.32 -21.82 4.20
C PRO A 95 17.61 -22.35 2.78
N GLY A 96 17.70 -21.47 1.77
CA GLY A 96 18.15 -21.90 0.43
C GLY A 96 17.53 -21.26 -0.80
N MET A 97 17.20 -19.96 -0.81
CA MET A 97 17.13 -19.23 -2.09
C MET A 97 18.42 -18.43 -2.26
N LYS A 98 19.45 -19.13 -2.74
CA LYS A 98 20.55 -18.51 -3.47
C LYS A 98 19.97 -17.95 -4.77
N ASP A 99 20.43 -16.76 -5.12
CA ASP A 99 20.13 -16.03 -6.35
C ASP A 99 20.02 -16.95 -7.57
N GLY A 100 18.88 -16.85 -8.27
CA GLY A 100 18.72 -17.36 -9.62
C GLY A 100 19.13 -16.28 -10.61
N ALA A 101 20.17 -16.60 -11.39
CA ALA A 101 20.86 -15.80 -12.41
C ALA A 101 19.96 -15.12 -13.45
#